data_AF-A0A6H1ZY51-F1
#
_entry.id   AF-A0A6H1ZY51-F1
#
_cell.length_a   1.000
_cell.length_b   1.000
_cell.length_c   1.000
_cell.angle_alpha   90.00
_cell.angle_beta   90.00
_cell.angle_gamma   90.00
#
_symmetry.space_group_name_H-M   'P 1'
#
loop_
_entity.id
_entity.type
_entity.pdbx_description
1 polymer ?
#
loop_
_entity_poly.entity_id
_entity_poly.type
_entity_poly.pdbx_seq_one_letter_code
_entity_poly.pdbx_strand_id
1 'polypeptide(L)'
;MSVYGTWKAATIASAASSSAEVDLGRDYDFLEIQIPPLDAASTIKIQVAEKTGGTFYDLGDGITTDAGTHNYADVFNLGGYQYIMVVADNTQDAQRLIRVRGMRY
;
A
#
# COMPACT_ATOMS: atom_id res chain seq x y z
N MET A 1 -10.39 -5.27 -21.10
CA MET A 1 -11.52 -5.11 -20.17
C MET A 1 -10.88 -5.08 -18.82
N SER A 2 -10.84 -3.91 -18.17
CA SER A 2 -10.06 -3.74 -16.95
C SER A 2 -10.57 -4.68 -15.86
N VAL A 3 -9.68 -5.52 -15.33
CA VAL A 3 -9.96 -6.43 -14.22
C VAL A 3 -9.48 -5.76 -12.94
N TYR A 4 -10.42 -5.47 -12.05
CA TYR A 4 -10.13 -4.93 -10.72
C TYR A 4 -10.18 -6.05 -9.68
N GLY A 5 -9.20 -6.06 -8.80
CA GLY A 5 -9.23 -6.85 -7.57
C GLY A 5 -10.22 -6.28 -6.56
N THR A 6 -10.53 -7.07 -5.54
CA THR A 6 -11.30 -6.61 -4.39
C THR A 6 -10.47 -5.64 -3.55
N TRP A 7 -11.10 -4.62 -2.97
CA TRP A 7 -10.46 -3.79 -1.96
C TRP A 7 -10.04 -4.63 -0.75
N LYS A 8 -8.76 -4.51 -0.39
CA LYS A 8 -8.14 -5.11 0.80
C LYS A 8 -7.66 -4.00 1.72
N ALA A 9 -7.57 -4.29 3.01
CA ALA A 9 -7.09 -3.34 4.00
C ALA A 9 -5.64 -3.68 4.39
N ALA A 10 -4.70 -2.82 4.02
CA ALA A 10 -3.35 -2.77 4.57
C ALA A 10 -3.41 -1.95 5.87
N THR A 11 -3.44 -2.62 7.02
CA THR A 11 -3.53 -1.93 8.31
C THR A 11 -2.13 -1.66 8.83
N ILE A 12 -1.77 -0.39 9.01
CA ILE A 12 -0.61 0.02 9.82
C ILE A 12 -1.09 0.14 11.26
N ALA A 13 -0.49 -0.63 12.16
CA ALA A 13 -0.81 -0.59 13.59
C ALA A 13 -0.36 0.73 14.22
N SER A 14 -0.96 1.11 15.35
CA SER A 14 -0.45 2.21 16.17
C SER A 14 0.98 1.91 16.61
N ALA A 15 1.83 2.94 16.61
CA ALA A 15 3.25 2.85 16.86
C ALA A 15 4.02 1.94 15.86
N ALA A 16 3.48 1.71 14.66
CA ALA A 16 4.16 1.03 13.56
C ALA A 16 4.33 1.95 12.33
N SER A 17 5.30 1.60 11.49
CA SER A 17 5.57 2.25 10.21
C SER A 17 5.25 1.36 9.01
N SER A 18 4.98 0.07 9.21
CA SER A 18 4.61 -0.86 8.14
C SER A 18 3.30 -1.57 8.44
N SER A 19 2.62 -1.96 7.37
CA SER A 19 1.44 -2.81 7.42
C SER A 19 1.81 -4.29 7.40
N ALA A 20 0.85 -5.16 7.70
CA ALA A 20 0.98 -6.58 7.40
C ALA A 20 1.02 -6.84 5.89
N GLU A 21 1.56 -7.99 5.49
CA GLU A 21 1.48 -8.48 4.12
C GLU A 21 0.02 -8.54 3.65
N VAL A 22 -0.25 -8.00 2.47
CA VAL A 22 -1.54 -8.08 1.80
C VAL A 22 -1.40 -8.94 0.56
N ASP A 23 -2.16 -10.03 0.55
CA ASP A 23 -2.33 -10.89 -0.62
C ASP A 23 -3.48 -10.38 -1.51
N LEU A 24 -3.14 -10.01 -2.74
CA LEU A 24 -4.11 -9.58 -3.75
C LEU A 24 -4.86 -10.76 -4.40
N GLY A 25 -4.39 -11.98 -4.20
CA GLY A 25 -4.96 -13.23 -4.70
C GLY A 25 -4.67 -13.55 -6.16
N ARG A 26 -4.06 -12.62 -6.90
CA ARG A 26 -3.58 -12.74 -8.28
C ARG A 26 -2.47 -11.74 -8.56
N ASP A 27 -1.76 -11.98 -9.66
CA ASP A 27 -0.78 -11.06 -10.22
C ASP A 27 -1.49 -9.89 -10.92
N TYR A 28 -1.21 -8.68 -10.46
CA TYR A 28 -1.75 -7.44 -11.02
C TYR A 28 -0.62 -6.55 -11.56
N ASP A 29 -0.89 -5.85 -12.66
CA ASP A 29 0.09 -4.96 -13.28
C ASP A 29 0.17 -3.61 -12.55
N PHE A 30 -0.93 -3.19 -11.93
CA PHE A 30 -1.07 -1.93 -11.19
C PHE A 30 -1.71 -2.16 -9.83
N LEU A 31 -1.47 -1.25 -8.90
CA LEU A 31 -2.04 -1.21 -7.57
C LEU A 31 -2.65 0.15 -7.31
N GLU A 32 -3.94 0.20 -7.02
CA GLU A 32 -4.58 1.42 -6.55
C GLU A 32 -4.63 1.43 -5.02
N ILE A 33 -4.22 2.56 -4.44
CA ILE A 33 -4.18 2.79 -3.01
C ILE A 33 -5.13 3.92 -2.64
N GLN A 34 -5.74 3.85 -1.47
CA GLN A 34 -6.44 4.94 -0.81
C GLN A 34 -5.90 5.08 0.60
N ILE A 35 -5.34 6.24 0.87
CA ILE A 35 -4.64 6.56 2.11
C ILE A 35 -5.60 7.41 2.96
N PRO A 36 -5.95 6.97 4.18
CA PRO A 36 -6.69 7.80 5.12
C PRO A 36 -5.82 8.99 5.56
N PRO A 37 -6.39 10.02 6.19
CA PRO A 37 -5.59 11.07 6.81
C PRO A 37 -4.52 10.49 7.73
N LEU A 38 -3.28 10.92 7.52
CA LEU A 38 -2.12 10.58 8.34
C LEU A 38 -1.90 11.62 9.44
N ASP A 39 -1.28 11.20 10.54
CA ASP A 39 -1.00 12.06 11.70
C ASP A 39 0.02 13.17 11.38
N ALA A 40 0.95 12.87 10.47
CA ALA A 40 2.01 13.76 10.04
C ALA A 40 2.24 13.63 8.53
N ALA A 41 2.99 14.57 7.96
CA ALA A 41 3.45 14.45 6.59
C ALA A 41 4.33 13.19 6.48
N SER A 42 3.95 12.27 5.60
CA SER A 42 4.56 10.95 5.51
C SER A 42 4.70 10.53 4.06
N THR A 43 5.81 9.87 3.75
CA THR A 43 6.04 9.20 2.47
C THR A 43 5.60 7.75 2.58
N ILE A 44 4.58 7.39 1.80
CA ILE A 44 4.08 6.03 1.68
C ILE A 44 4.76 5.35 0.50
N LYS A 45 5.40 4.21 0.77
CA LYS A 45 6.06 3.34 -0.20
C LYS A 45 5.37 1.99 -0.25
N ILE A 46 5.44 1.36 -1.41
CA ILE A 46 4.98 -0.02 -1.61
C ILE A 46 6.19 -0.92 -1.67
N GLN A 47 6.18 -1.93 -0.81
CA GLN A 47 7.08 -3.06 -0.87
C GLN A 47 6.34 -4.26 -1.44
N VAL A 48 7.04 -5.10 -2.20
CA VAL A 48 6.46 -6.27 -2.86
C VAL A 48 7.29 -7.51 -2.62
N ALA A 49 6.67 -8.67 -2.71
CA ALA A 49 7.33 -9.96 -2.62
C ALA A 49 6.81 -10.94 -3.69
N GLU A 50 7.69 -11.84 -4.15
CA GLU A 50 7.34 -12.91 -5.10
C GLU A 50 6.55 -14.05 -4.45
N LYS A 51 6.64 -14.19 -3.12
CA LYS A 51 6.02 -15.27 -2.35
C LYS A 51 5.58 -14.76 -0.99
N THR A 52 4.53 -15.35 -0.44
CA THR A 52 4.08 -15.08 0.92
C THR A 52 5.20 -15.34 1.94
N GLY A 53 5.37 -14.44 2.90
CA GLY A 53 6.44 -14.49 3.90
C GLY A 53 7.85 -14.40 3.30
N GLY A 54 7.98 -13.95 2.06
CA GLY A 54 9.26 -13.77 1.38
C GLY A 54 10.02 -12.52 1.82
N THR A 55 11.13 -12.26 1.13
CA THR A 55 11.83 -10.98 1.26
C THR A 55 11.04 -9.92 0.51
N PHE A 56 10.69 -8.84 1.21
CA PHE A 56 10.03 -7.68 0.61
C PHE A 56 11.07 -6.73 0.03
N TYR A 57 10.81 -6.24 -1.18
CA TYR A 57 11.65 -5.28 -1.89
C TYR A 57 10.88 -3.99 -2.14
N ASP A 58 11.56 -2.86 -1.98
CA ASP A 58 10.99 -1.56 -2.33
C ASP A 58 10.75 -1.49 -3.83
N LEU A 59 9.53 -1.11 -4.23
CA LEU A 59 9.22 -0.88 -5.64
C LEU A 59 9.74 0.47 -6.16
N GLY A 60 10.42 1.25 -5.32
CA GLY A 60 11.02 2.54 -5.65
C GLY A 60 10.03 3.70 -5.73
N ASP A 61 8.78 3.42 -6.12
CA ASP A 61 7.72 4.42 -6.15
C ASP A 61 7.22 4.73 -4.73
N GLY A 62 7.20 6.02 -4.40
CA GLY A 62 6.77 6.53 -3.12
C GLY A 62 6.00 7.83 -3.28
N ILE A 63 5.01 8.02 -2.41
CA ILE A 63 4.11 9.15 -2.43
C ILE A 63 4.24 9.90 -1.13
N THR A 64 4.59 11.17 -1.21
CA THR A 64 4.57 12.05 -0.04
C THR A 64 3.20 12.71 0.07
N THR A 65 2.57 12.54 1.23
CA THR A 65 1.29 13.17 1.57
C THR A 65 1.49 14.09 2.77
N ASP A 66 0.86 15.27 2.74
CA ASP A 66 0.88 16.20 3.87
C ASP A 66 -0.04 15.71 5.00
N ALA A 67 0.29 16.12 6.23
CA ALA A 67 -0.52 15.80 7.41
C ALA A 67 -1.99 16.22 7.21
N GLY A 68 -2.92 15.34 7.57
CA GLY A 68 -4.35 15.64 7.46
C GLY A 68 -4.92 15.65 6.03
N THR A 69 -4.14 15.32 5.00
CA THR A 69 -4.66 15.13 3.63
C THR A 69 -5.72 14.03 3.63
N HIS A 70 -6.97 14.41 3.41
CA HIS A 70 -8.08 13.45 3.37
C HIS A 70 -8.20 12.83 1.97
N ASN A 71 -8.49 11.53 1.92
CA ASN A 71 -8.86 10.79 0.70
C ASN A 71 -7.82 10.88 -0.42
N TYR A 72 -6.54 10.80 -0.06
CA TYR A 72 -5.50 10.68 -1.07
C TYR A 72 -5.60 9.30 -1.74
N ALA A 73 -5.70 9.27 -3.06
CA ALA A 73 -5.75 8.04 -3.84
C ALA A 73 -4.78 8.13 -5.01
N ASP A 74 -4.05 7.05 -5.26
CA ASP A 74 -3.07 6.99 -6.34
C ASP A 74 -2.91 5.55 -6.86
N VAL A 75 -2.23 5.41 -7.99
CA VAL A 75 -1.98 4.15 -8.67
C VAL A 75 -0.48 3.94 -8.83
N PHE A 76 0.01 2.87 -8.20
CA PHE A 76 1.37 2.39 -8.38
C PHE A 76 1.43 1.37 -9.51
N ASN A 77 2.53 1.34 -10.25
CA ASN A 77 2.87 0.16 -11.03
C ASN A 77 3.18 -0.95 -10.05
N LEU A 78 2.67 -2.16 -10.26
CA LEU A 78 2.97 -3.31 -9.41
C LEU A 78 3.83 -4.34 -10.14
N GLY A 79 3.97 -4.25 -11.47
CA GLY A 79 4.90 -5.09 -12.21
C GLY A 79 4.60 -6.59 -12.17
N GLY A 80 3.37 -6.97 -11.80
CA GLY A 80 2.94 -8.37 -11.74
C GLY A 80 3.13 -9.06 -10.39
N TYR A 81 3.45 -8.35 -9.31
CA TYR A 81 3.54 -8.98 -7.97
C TYR A 81 2.16 -9.22 -7.36
N GLN A 82 2.04 -10.27 -6.55
CA GLN A 82 0.81 -10.63 -5.84
C GLN A 82 0.80 -10.14 -4.38
N TYR A 83 1.97 -10.17 -3.71
CA TYR A 83 2.11 -9.86 -2.30
C TYR A 83 2.71 -8.48 -2.11
N ILE A 84 2.04 -7.66 -1.32
CA ILE A 84 2.43 -6.27 -1.10
C ILE A 84 2.46 -5.93 0.38
N MET A 85 3.22 -4.90 0.73
CA MET A 85 3.24 -4.28 2.03
C MET A 85 3.32 -2.77 1.85
N VAL A 86 2.47 -2.05 2.57
CA VAL A 86 2.51 -0.58 2.61
C VAL A 86 3.41 -0.16 3.77
N VAL A 87 4.37 0.71 3.48
CA VAL A 87 5.35 1.22 4.44
C VAL A 87 5.30 2.75 4.43
N ALA A 88 5.08 3.34 5.61
CA ALA A 88 5.28 4.75 5.86
C ALA A 88 6.74 5.01 6.30
N ASP A 89 7.29 6.15 5.93
CA ASP A 89 8.61 6.60 6.38
C ASP A 89 8.65 7.01 7.85
N ASN A 90 7.50 7.23 8.47
CA ASN A 90 7.34 7.55 9.88
C ASN A 90 6.40 6.56 10.59
N THR A 91 6.45 6.61 11.92
CA THR A 91 5.55 5.83 12.76
C THR A 91 4.20 6.55 12.88
N GLN A 92 3.10 5.81 12.77
CA GLN A 92 1.75 6.36 12.93
C GLN A 92 1.30 6.22 14.38
N ASP A 93 0.81 7.32 14.98
CA ASP A 93 0.38 7.32 16.38
C ASP A 93 -0.96 6.59 16.54
N ALA A 94 -1.83 6.66 15.53
CA ALA A 94 -3.06 5.88 15.48
C ALA A 94 -3.03 4.78 14.40
N GLN A 95 -3.92 3.80 14.53
CA GLN A 95 -4.12 2.79 13.50
C GLN A 95 -4.59 3.44 12.19
N ARG A 96 -3.93 3.09 11.08
CA ARG A 96 -4.27 3.58 9.74
C ARG A 96 -4.70 2.41 8.85
N LEU A 97 -5.94 2.47 8.39
CA LEU A 97 -6.54 1.51 7.47
C LEU A 97 -6.36 2.00 6.04
N ILE A 98 -5.26 1.60 5.40
CA ILE A 98 -4.98 1.92 4.01
C ILE A 98 -5.69 0.91 3.14
N ARG A 99 -6.48 1.36 2.17
CA ARG A 99 -7.18 0.45 1.25
C ARG A 99 -6.36 0.28 -0.01
N VAL A 100 -6.20 -0.95 -0.44
CA VAL A 100 -5.41 -1.31 -1.62
C VAL A 100 -6.22 -2.25 -2.51
N ARG A 101 -6.12 -2.12 -3.83
CA ARG A 101 -6.68 -3.07 -4.80
C ARG A 101 -5.75 -3.24 -5.99
N GLY A 102 -5.64 -4.48 -6.46
CA GLY A 102 -4.96 -4.75 -7.73
C GLY A 102 -5.80 -4.29 -8.92
N MET A 103 -5.14 -3.86 -9.99
CA MET A 103 -5.75 -3.45 -11.25
C MET A 103 -4.95 -4.00 -12.43
N ARG A 104 -5.65 -4.48 -13.46
CA ARG A 104 -5.08 -4.95 -14.72
C ARG A 104 -5.91 -4.41 -15.88
N TYR A 105 -5.27 -3.82 -16.89
CA TYR A 105 -5.95 -3.22 -18.05
C TYR A 105 -6.11 -4.22 -19.21
#